data_AF-A0A3N2MZI4-F1
#
_entry.id   AF-A0A3N2MZI4-F1
#
_cell.length_a   1.000
_cell.length_b   1.000
_cell.length_c   1.000
_cell.angle_alpha   90.00
_cell.angle_beta   90.00
_cell.angle_gamma   90.00
#
_symmetry.space_group_name_H-M   'P 1'
#
loop_
_entity.id
_entity.type
_entity.pdbx_description
1 polymer ?
#
loop_
_entity_poly.entity_id
_entity_poly.type
_entity_poly.pdbx_seq_one_letter_code
_entity_poly.pdbx_strand_id
1 'polypeptide(L)'
;MKRIALLIFTLALAVTRLSAYTAGEAADILAENAETATGVCPFELDIASTITSFSYDRDENIFSAMVLVNTDEFPLWMFLRDEGDSYAKIVMTRYILGSERRFLLKNIIDAGAMFSFCFYVDSGDSISYGLNLDELKSLYDYHISDSERWAMTLEAMVLILNCDTPQKIDDLLTLSGYEWGDNCVIINYMLEDQDMPTLLCDIHEHSEMIKSDTVSQIEADDLKEILMAAGANLVIRYRSALTGDSCDIVVSPDEF
;
A
#
# COMPACT_ATOMS: atom_id res chain seq x y z
N MET A 1 13.72 9.09 -16.62
CA MET A 1 13.54 7.94 -17.54
C MET A 1 12.28 7.12 -17.22
N LYS A 2 11.98 6.82 -15.93
CA LYS A 2 10.74 6.12 -15.50
C LYS A 2 9.43 6.64 -16.12
N ARG A 3 9.19 7.96 -16.09
CA ARG A 3 7.99 8.60 -16.72
C ARG A 3 7.92 8.48 -18.25
N ILE A 4 9.07 8.37 -18.93
CA ILE A 4 9.12 8.29 -20.40
C ILE A 4 8.78 6.86 -20.86
N ALA A 5 9.26 5.84 -20.14
CA ALA A 5 8.88 4.45 -20.40
C ALA A 5 7.38 4.21 -20.15
N LEU A 6 6.83 4.79 -19.07
CA LEU A 6 5.39 4.75 -18.75
C LEU A 6 4.55 5.45 -19.84
N LEU A 7 4.95 6.66 -20.27
CA LEU A 7 4.29 7.38 -21.36
C LEU A 7 4.31 6.63 -22.71
N ILE A 8 5.40 5.94 -23.03
CA ILE A 8 5.51 5.13 -24.26
C ILE A 8 4.58 3.91 -24.19
N PHE A 9 4.47 3.28 -23.03
CA PHE A 9 3.52 2.18 -22.78
C PHE A 9 2.07 2.63 -22.99
N THR A 10 1.70 3.79 -22.44
CA THR A 10 0.36 4.38 -22.58
C THR A 10 0.03 4.77 -24.03
N LEU A 11 1.03 5.24 -24.79
CA LEU A 11 0.86 5.61 -26.20
C LEU A 11 0.74 4.38 -27.12
N ALA A 12 1.49 3.30 -26.85
CA ALA A 12 1.42 2.08 -27.64
C ALA A 12 0.05 1.39 -27.49
N LEU A 13 -0.49 1.43 -26.27
CA LEU A 13 -1.80 0.91 -25.92
C LEU A 13 -2.97 1.70 -26.55
N ALA A 14 -2.90 3.03 -26.59
CA ALA A 14 -4.02 3.87 -27.03
C ALA A 14 -4.32 3.83 -28.56
N VAL A 15 -3.45 3.23 -29.39
CA VAL A 15 -3.59 3.27 -30.87
C VAL A 15 -4.52 2.16 -31.42
N THR A 16 -4.94 1.20 -30.60
CA THR A 16 -5.79 0.08 -31.04
C THR A 16 -7.28 0.33 -30.77
N ARG A 17 -7.87 1.14 -31.67
CA ARG A 17 -9.21 1.00 -32.29
C ARG A 17 -10.49 1.03 -31.43
N LEU A 18 -11.34 2.01 -31.75
CA LEU A 18 -12.78 2.04 -31.45
C LEU A 18 -13.58 1.17 -32.44
N SER A 19 -13.85 -0.08 -32.09
CA SER A 19 -14.95 -0.87 -32.67
C SER A 19 -15.40 -1.91 -31.64
N ALA A 20 -16.70 -2.20 -31.57
CA ALA A 20 -17.25 -3.18 -30.64
C ALA A 20 -16.64 -4.56 -30.91
N TYR A 21 -15.71 -4.96 -30.04
CA TYR A 21 -14.97 -6.21 -30.16
C TYR A 21 -15.82 -7.41 -29.74
N THR A 22 -15.60 -8.54 -30.39
CA THR A 22 -16.03 -9.82 -29.83
C THR A 22 -15.12 -10.18 -28.65
N ALA A 23 -15.62 -10.98 -27.68
CA ALA A 23 -14.83 -11.37 -26.51
C ALA A 23 -13.49 -12.06 -26.88
N GLY A 24 -13.45 -12.78 -28.00
CA GLY A 24 -12.21 -13.40 -28.51
C GLY A 24 -11.17 -12.37 -28.99
N GLU A 25 -11.59 -11.31 -29.66
CA GLU A 25 -10.68 -10.23 -30.09
C GLU A 25 -10.17 -9.42 -28.89
N ALA A 26 -11.00 -9.22 -27.86
CA ALA A 26 -10.57 -8.57 -26.63
C ALA A 26 -9.50 -9.40 -25.88
N ALA A 27 -9.64 -10.72 -25.86
CA ALA A 27 -8.63 -11.63 -25.32
C ALA A 27 -7.31 -11.61 -26.12
N ASP A 28 -7.36 -11.47 -27.44
CA ASP A 28 -6.16 -11.31 -28.29
C ASP A 28 -5.43 -10.00 -27.96
N ILE A 29 -6.16 -8.90 -27.84
CA ILE A 29 -5.60 -7.59 -27.46
C ILE A 29 -4.99 -7.67 -26.06
N LEU A 30 -5.65 -8.35 -25.12
CA LEU A 30 -5.14 -8.46 -23.76
C LEU A 30 -3.83 -9.26 -23.69
N ALA A 31 -3.70 -10.32 -24.50
CA ALA A 31 -2.45 -11.06 -24.66
C ALA A 31 -1.32 -10.17 -25.22
N GLU A 32 -1.58 -9.41 -26.29
CA GLU A 32 -0.60 -8.49 -26.88
C GLU A 32 -0.17 -7.39 -25.90
N ASN A 33 -1.12 -6.89 -25.10
CA ASN A 33 -0.84 -5.91 -24.06
C ASN A 33 0.08 -6.50 -22.97
N ALA A 34 -0.10 -7.76 -22.58
CA ALA A 34 0.76 -8.44 -21.61
C ALA A 34 2.21 -8.55 -22.14
N GLU A 35 2.38 -8.93 -23.40
CA GLU A 35 3.70 -9.00 -24.06
C GLU A 35 4.36 -7.62 -24.13
N THR A 36 3.60 -6.61 -24.55
CA THR A 36 4.07 -5.22 -24.63
C THR A 36 4.47 -4.67 -23.26
N ALA A 37 3.67 -4.95 -22.23
CA ALA A 37 3.93 -4.53 -20.85
C ALA A 37 5.17 -5.22 -20.27
N THR A 38 5.38 -6.49 -20.60
CA THR A 38 6.58 -7.22 -20.21
C THR A 38 7.83 -6.61 -20.84
N GLY A 39 7.74 -6.10 -22.08
CA GLY A 39 8.86 -5.45 -22.77
C GLY A 39 9.38 -4.16 -22.10
N VAL A 40 8.61 -3.56 -21.19
CA VAL A 40 9.02 -2.37 -20.41
C VAL A 40 9.35 -2.67 -18.95
N CYS A 41 9.32 -3.95 -18.56
CA CYS A 41 9.75 -4.41 -17.24
C CYS A 41 11.29 -4.60 -17.17
N PRO A 42 11.89 -4.62 -15.96
CA PRO A 42 11.26 -4.41 -14.66
C PRO A 42 10.99 -2.94 -14.34
N PHE A 43 10.01 -2.68 -13.48
CA PHE A 43 9.85 -1.37 -12.85
C PHE A 43 9.38 -1.49 -11.41
N GLU A 44 9.85 -0.55 -10.58
CA GLU A 44 9.52 -0.47 -9.16
C GLU A 44 8.07 -0.02 -8.94
N LEU A 45 7.40 -0.70 -8.03
CA LEU A 45 6.24 -0.19 -7.29
C LEU A 45 6.76 0.62 -6.10
N ASP A 46 6.03 1.65 -5.68
CA ASP A 46 6.45 2.55 -4.60
C ASP A 46 6.54 1.88 -3.20
N ILE A 47 6.37 0.57 -3.09
CA ILE A 47 6.30 -0.18 -1.82
C ILE A 47 7.21 -1.43 -1.93
N ALA A 48 8.53 -1.21 -1.98
CA ALA A 48 9.57 -2.25 -1.88
C ALA A 48 9.39 -3.49 -2.80
N SER A 49 8.74 -3.31 -3.94
CA SER A 49 8.37 -4.40 -4.84
C SER A 49 8.56 -4.00 -6.29
N THR A 50 8.89 -4.97 -7.13
CA THR A 50 9.19 -4.73 -8.54
C THR A 50 8.30 -5.59 -9.41
N ILE A 51 7.55 -4.98 -10.32
CA ILE A 51 6.88 -5.75 -11.36
C ILE A 51 7.93 -6.19 -12.38
N THR A 52 8.03 -7.49 -12.60
CA THR A 52 9.04 -8.11 -13.47
C THR A 52 8.48 -8.58 -14.80
N SER A 53 7.19 -8.90 -14.87
CA SER A 53 6.52 -9.26 -16.12
C SER A 53 4.99 -9.21 -16.00
N PHE A 54 4.34 -9.33 -17.14
CA PHE A 54 2.91 -9.53 -17.25
C PHE A 54 2.61 -10.78 -18.07
N SER A 55 1.50 -11.43 -17.78
CA SER A 55 1.03 -12.58 -18.53
C SER A 55 -0.49 -12.56 -18.61
N TYR A 56 -1.03 -13.25 -19.60
CA TYR A 56 -2.46 -13.48 -19.72
C TYR A 56 -2.70 -14.96 -19.98
N ASP A 57 -3.36 -15.60 -19.03
CA ASP A 57 -3.84 -16.98 -19.15
C ASP A 57 -5.22 -16.96 -19.79
N ARG A 58 -5.34 -17.54 -21.00
CA ARG A 58 -6.60 -17.59 -21.75
C ARG A 58 -7.56 -18.65 -21.23
N ASP A 59 -7.03 -19.72 -20.66
CA ASP A 59 -7.84 -20.85 -20.20
C ASP A 59 -8.54 -20.47 -18.89
N GLU A 60 -7.79 -19.81 -18.00
CA GLU A 60 -8.31 -19.29 -16.72
C GLU A 60 -8.90 -17.87 -16.84
N ASN A 61 -8.66 -17.19 -17.96
CA ASN A 61 -9.08 -15.80 -18.21
C ASN A 61 -8.55 -14.81 -17.15
N ILE A 62 -7.25 -14.92 -16.83
CA ILE A 62 -6.59 -14.11 -15.79
C ILE A 62 -5.42 -13.34 -16.40
N PHE A 63 -5.43 -12.02 -16.24
CA PHE A 63 -4.29 -11.16 -16.51
C PHE A 63 -3.47 -11.00 -15.22
N SER A 64 -2.19 -11.37 -15.25
CA SER A 64 -1.35 -11.47 -14.06
C SER A 64 -0.12 -10.58 -14.19
N ALA A 65 0.17 -9.80 -13.15
CA ALA A 65 1.47 -9.14 -12.98
C ALA A 65 2.33 -9.97 -12.03
N MET A 66 3.56 -10.27 -12.43
CA MET A 66 4.55 -10.95 -11.59
C MET A 66 5.32 -9.88 -10.80
N VAL A 67 5.32 -10.01 -9.47
CA VAL A 67 5.85 -9.01 -8.55
C VAL A 67 6.96 -9.64 -7.70
N LEU A 68 8.20 -9.25 -7.97
CA LEU A 68 9.33 -9.60 -7.10
C LEU A 68 9.27 -8.75 -5.84
N VAL A 69 9.25 -9.42 -4.69
CA VAL A 69 9.24 -8.78 -3.37
C VAL A 69 10.65 -8.71 -2.82
N ASN A 70 11.06 -7.54 -2.34
CA ASN A 70 12.31 -7.41 -1.57
C ASN A 70 12.10 -8.01 -0.17
N THR A 71 12.64 -9.18 0.10
CA THR A 71 12.43 -9.87 1.39
C THR A 71 13.12 -9.22 2.57
N ASP A 72 14.14 -8.39 2.33
CA ASP A 72 14.86 -7.68 3.41
C ASP A 72 13.98 -6.57 4.01
N GLU A 73 13.09 -6.00 3.21
CA GLU A 73 12.13 -4.97 3.60
C GLU A 73 10.73 -5.54 3.81
N PHE A 74 10.37 -6.59 3.07
CA PHE A 74 9.03 -7.14 3.02
C PHE A 74 9.03 -8.67 2.88
N PRO A 75 9.10 -9.42 4.00
CA PRO A 75 9.17 -10.86 3.91
C PRO A 75 7.82 -11.47 3.49
N LEU A 76 7.87 -12.47 2.60
CA LEU A 76 6.67 -13.04 1.96
C LEU A 76 5.65 -13.61 2.96
N TRP A 77 6.08 -14.04 4.15
CA TRP A 77 5.19 -14.55 5.19
C TRP A 77 4.17 -13.50 5.68
N MET A 78 4.44 -12.20 5.52
CA MET A 78 3.48 -11.14 5.85
C MET A 78 2.21 -11.26 4.99
N PHE A 79 2.34 -11.70 3.74
CA PHE A 79 1.18 -11.98 2.90
C PHE A 79 0.41 -13.22 3.34
N LEU A 80 0.96 -14.10 4.17
CA LEU A 80 0.26 -15.28 4.68
C LEU A 80 -0.55 -15.01 5.95
N ARG A 81 -0.47 -13.78 6.50
CA ARG A 81 -1.27 -13.36 7.65
C ARG A 81 -2.69 -12.97 7.24
N ASP A 82 -3.55 -12.84 8.26
CA ASP A 82 -4.96 -12.46 8.09
C ASP A 82 -5.13 -11.14 7.32
N GLU A 83 -4.15 -10.23 7.45
CA GLU A 83 -4.13 -8.92 6.78
C GLU A 83 -3.52 -8.93 5.37
N GLY A 84 -2.92 -10.04 4.95
CA GLY A 84 -2.17 -10.15 3.69
C GLY A 84 -3.00 -9.88 2.43
N ASP A 85 -4.25 -10.36 2.40
CA ASP A 85 -5.21 -10.08 1.31
C ASP A 85 -5.57 -8.60 1.25
N SER A 86 -5.78 -7.96 2.41
CA SER A 86 -6.13 -6.54 2.48
C SER A 86 -4.98 -5.68 1.97
N TYR A 87 -3.75 -5.97 2.41
CA TYR A 87 -2.56 -5.31 1.91
C TYR A 87 -2.42 -5.49 0.38
N ALA A 88 -2.49 -6.73 -0.11
CA ALA A 88 -2.37 -7.01 -1.53
C ALA A 88 -3.42 -6.26 -2.37
N LYS A 89 -4.69 -6.25 -1.92
CA LYS A 89 -5.77 -5.53 -2.58
C LYS A 89 -5.56 -4.02 -2.62
N ILE A 90 -5.03 -3.43 -1.55
CA ILE A 90 -4.69 -2.00 -1.53
C ILE A 90 -3.61 -1.69 -2.57
N VAL A 91 -2.53 -2.49 -2.61
CA VAL A 91 -1.43 -2.31 -3.58
C VAL A 91 -1.94 -2.48 -5.02
N MET A 92 -2.74 -3.51 -5.28
CA MET A 92 -3.36 -3.75 -6.59
C MET A 92 -4.27 -2.59 -7.01
N THR A 93 -5.12 -2.11 -6.10
CA THR A 93 -6.05 -1.00 -6.36
C THR A 93 -5.29 0.28 -6.68
N ARG A 94 -4.25 0.60 -5.89
CA ARG A 94 -3.37 1.75 -6.12
C ARG A 94 -2.66 1.68 -7.46
N TYR A 95 -2.19 0.48 -7.84
CA TYR A 95 -1.61 0.25 -9.15
C TYR A 95 -2.64 0.54 -10.25
N ILE A 96 -3.80 -0.10 -10.22
CA ILE A 96 -4.85 0.01 -11.25
C ILE A 96 -5.36 1.45 -11.41
N LEU A 97 -5.58 2.17 -10.31
CA LEU A 97 -6.15 3.52 -10.32
C LEU A 97 -5.14 4.63 -10.72
N GLY A 98 -3.91 4.26 -11.07
CA GLY A 98 -2.97 5.20 -11.70
C GLY A 98 -3.56 5.72 -13.03
N SER A 99 -3.57 7.04 -13.22
CA SER A 99 -4.24 7.70 -14.36
C SER A 99 -3.81 7.17 -15.73
N GLU A 100 -2.56 6.73 -15.86
CA GLU A 100 -2.00 6.18 -17.10
C GLU A 100 -2.44 4.72 -17.38
N ARG A 101 -3.02 4.02 -16.38
CA ARG A 101 -3.31 2.58 -16.43
C ARG A 101 -4.79 2.25 -16.58
N ARG A 102 -5.67 3.26 -16.65
CA ARG A 102 -7.11 3.07 -16.91
C ARG A 102 -7.39 2.32 -18.22
N PHE A 103 -6.54 2.48 -19.24
CA PHE A 103 -6.70 1.76 -20.49
C PHE A 103 -6.49 0.25 -20.31
N LEU A 104 -5.46 -0.15 -19.55
CA LEU A 104 -5.23 -1.56 -19.23
C LEU A 104 -6.41 -2.15 -18.45
N LEU A 105 -6.91 -1.42 -17.43
CA LEU A 105 -8.11 -1.83 -16.69
C LEU A 105 -9.31 -2.05 -17.62
N LYS A 106 -9.53 -1.13 -18.56
CA LYS A 106 -10.61 -1.26 -19.55
C LYS A 106 -10.47 -2.54 -20.36
N ASN A 107 -9.26 -2.84 -20.86
CA ASN A 107 -9.04 -4.02 -21.69
C ASN A 107 -9.23 -5.33 -20.92
N ILE A 108 -8.83 -5.37 -19.65
CA ILE A 108 -9.11 -6.50 -18.76
C ILE A 108 -10.64 -6.70 -18.63
N ILE A 109 -11.39 -5.62 -18.38
CA ILE A 109 -12.85 -5.65 -18.24
C ILE A 109 -13.53 -6.06 -19.55
N ASP A 110 -13.11 -5.52 -20.69
CA ASP A 110 -13.66 -5.81 -22.02
C ASP A 110 -13.45 -7.28 -22.41
N ALA A 111 -12.30 -7.86 -22.03
CA ALA A 111 -12.02 -9.30 -22.17
C ALA A 111 -12.81 -10.17 -21.17
N GLY A 112 -13.46 -9.55 -20.18
CA GLY A 112 -14.12 -10.26 -19.08
C GLY A 112 -13.14 -10.98 -18.15
N ALA A 113 -11.87 -10.58 -18.15
CA ALA A 113 -10.80 -11.22 -17.42
C ALA A 113 -10.74 -10.77 -15.96
N MET A 114 -10.15 -11.62 -15.11
CA MET A 114 -9.72 -11.24 -13.76
C MET A 114 -8.33 -10.60 -13.81
N PHE A 115 -7.98 -9.87 -12.75
CA PHE A 115 -6.64 -9.33 -12.58
C PHE A 115 -5.97 -9.95 -11.36
N SER A 116 -4.71 -10.32 -11.46
CA SER A 116 -3.95 -10.84 -10.32
C SER A 116 -2.55 -10.25 -10.18
N PHE A 117 -2.10 -10.13 -8.94
CA PHE A 117 -0.69 -9.96 -8.61
C PHE A 117 -0.17 -11.30 -8.06
N CYS A 118 0.89 -11.82 -8.68
CA CYS A 118 1.64 -12.95 -8.17
C CYS A 118 2.92 -12.42 -7.53
N PHE A 119 2.91 -12.33 -6.20
CA PHE A 119 4.07 -11.95 -5.41
C PHE A 119 4.98 -13.16 -5.26
N TYR A 120 6.25 -13.00 -5.60
CA TYR A 120 7.24 -14.07 -5.50
C TYR A 120 8.58 -13.56 -4.99
N VAL A 121 9.38 -14.51 -4.52
CA VAL A 121 10.75 -14.28 -4.04
C VAL A 121 11.71 -15.20 -4.79
N ASP A 122 13.01 -14.88 -4.79
CA ASP A 122 14.02 -15.64 -5.53
C ASP A 122 14.17 -17.10 -5.06
N SER A 123 13.72 -17.45 -3.85
CA SER A 123 13.68 -18.85 -3.36
C SER A 123 12.68 -19.72 -4.12
N GLY A 124 11.74 -19.13 -4.87
CA GLY A 124 10.69 -19.82 -5.61
C GLY A 124 9.33 -19.86 -4.91
N ASP A 125 9.23 -19.35 -3.68
CA ASP A 125 7.94 -19.20 -3.01
C ASP A 125 7.12 -18.09 -3.66
N SER A 126 5.81 -18.31 -3.79
CA SER A 126 4.90 -17.32 -4.39
C SER A 126 3.51 -17.37 -3.77
N ILE A 127 2.82 -16.25 -3.82
CA ILE A 127 1.43 -16.09 -3.42
C ILE A 127 0.71 -15.17 -4.41
N SER A 128 -0.53 -15.51 -4.76
CA SER A 128 -1.31 -14.75 -5.72
C SER A 128 -2.57 -14.17 -5.09
N TYR A 129 -2.82 -12.90 -5.39
CA TYR A 129 -4.01 -12.18 -5.00
C TYR A 129 -4.71 -11.66 -6.25
N GLY A 130 -6.04 -11.74 -6.24
CA GLY A 130 -6.87 -11.45 -7.40
C GLY A 130 -7.96 -10.43 -7.11
N LEU A 131 -8.26 -9.62 -8.12
CA LEU A 131 -9.48 -8.84 -8.22
C LEU A 131 -10.38 -9.48 -9.28
N ASN A 132 -11.62 -9.76 -8.90
CA ASN A 132 -12.62 -10.30 -9.80
C ASN A 132 -13.19 -9.20 -10.70
N LEU A 133 -13.95 -9.61 -11.72
CA LEU A 133 -14.48 -8.70 -12.73
C LEU A 133 -15.40 -7.61 -12.15
N ASP A 134 -16.18 -7.91 -11.11
CA ASP A 134 -17.09 -6.93 -10.52
C ASP A 134 -16.33 -5.89 -9.68
N GLU A 135 -15.29 -6.31 -8.96
CA GLU A 135 -14.35 -5.41 -8.28
C GLU A 135 -13.68 -4.48 -9.31
N LEU A 136 -13.19 -5.02 -10.42
CA LEU A 136 -12.54 -4.23 -11.48
C LEU A 136 -13.48 -3.20 -12.11
N LYS A 137 -14.74 -3.58 -12.38
CA LYS A 137 -15.76 -2.64 -12.87
C LYS A 137 -16.02 -1.52 -11.87
N SER A 138 -16.11 -1.83 -10.57
CA SER A 138 -16.30 -0.82 -9.53
C SER A 138 -15.14 0.19 -9.48
N LEU A 139 -13.91 -0.28 -9.72
CA LEU A 139 -12.72 0.57 -9.76
C LEU A 139 -12.63 1.41 -11.04
N TYR A 140 -13.17 0.94 -12.16
CA TYR A 140 -13.11 1.67 -13.43
C TYR A 140 -13.87 3.00 -13.39
N ASP A 141 -15.03 2.99 -12.74
CA ASP A 141 -15.87 4.17 -12.57
C ASP A 141 -15.38 5.06 -11.41
N TYR A 142 -14.50 4.53 -10.54
CA TYR A 142 -13.98 5.24 -9.39
C TYR A 142 -12.89 6.25 -9.76
N HIS A 143 -13.08 7.50 -9.36
CA HIS A 143 -12.07 8.54 -9.45
C HIS A 143 -11.45 8.77 -8.08
N ILE A 144 -10.20 8.32 -7.93
CA ILE A 144 -9.42 8.57 -6.72
C ILE A 144 -8.67 9.89 -6.84
N SER A 145 -8.74 10.72 -5.81
CA SER A 145 -7.87 11.89 -5.65
C SER A 145 -6.45 11.46 -5.27
N ASP A 146 -5.47 12.36 -5.44
CA ASP A 146 -4.09 12.04 -5.02
C ASP A 146 -3.99 11.85 -3.49
N SER A 147 -4.73 12.63 -2.69
CA SER A 147 -4.77 12.47 -1.22
C SER A 147 -5.34 11.11 -0.81
N GLU A 148 -6.43 10.65 -1.44
CA GLU A 148 -6.96 9.30 -1.19
C GLU A 148 -5.97 8.20 -1.60
N ARG A 149 -5.22 8.41 -2.70
CA ARG A 149 -4.17 7.46 -3.10
C ARG A 149 -3.06 7.37 -2.03
N TRP A 150 -2.71 8.48 -1.40
CA TRP A 150 -1.74 8.50 -0.30
C TRP A 150 -2.32 7.94 1.00
N ALA A 151 -3.61 8.17 1.29
CA ALA A 151 -4.32 7.52 2.39
C ALA A 151 -4.29 5.99 2.27
N MET A 152 -4.49 5.46 1.06
CA MET A 152 -4.33 4.02 0.80
C MET A 152 -2.89 3.54 1.04
N THR A 153 -1.88 4.36 0.70
CA THR A 153 -0.48 4.03 1.03
C THR A 153 -0.28 3.94 2.55
N LEU A 154 -0.83 4.89 3.32
CA LEU A 154 -0.75 4.86 4.79
C LEU A 154 -1.45 3.64 5.38
N GLU A 155 -2.64 3.30 4.87
CA GLU A 155 -3.36 2.09 5.28
C GLU A 155 -2.53 0.83 5.04
N ALA A 156 -1.93 0.70 3.85
CA ALA A 156 -1.04 -0.41 3.54
C ALA A 156 0.18 -0.46 4.48
N MET A 157 0.83 0.69 4.74
CA MET A 157 1.97 0.76 5.67
C MET A 157 1.57 0.33 7.09
N VAL A 158 0.41 0.76 7.60
CA VAL A 158 -0.06 0.38 8.93
C VAL A 158 -0.29 -1.13 9.03
N LEU A 159 -0.87 -1.78 8.01
CA LEU A 159 -1.05 -3.23 7.99
C LEU A 159 0.30 -3.97 8.06
N ILE A 160 1.30 -3.46 7.34
CA ILE A 160 2.66 -4.01 7.34
C ILE A 160 3.30 -3.86 8.71
N LEU A 161 3.33 -2.64 9.25
CA LEU A 161 3.97 -2.36 10.53
C LEU A 161 3.33 -3.16 11.65
N ASN A 162 2.02 -3.39 11.58
CA ASN A 162 1.32 -4.26 12.53
C ASN A 162 1.77 -5.72 12.49
N CYS A 163 2.33 -6.20 11.37
CA CYS A 163 2.81 -7.57 11.27
C CYS A 163 3.92 -7.87 12.30
N ASP A 164 4.71 -6.85 12.64
CA ASP A 164 5.79 -6.99 13.61
C ASP A 164 5.40 -6.57 15.03
N THR A 165 4.13 -6.22 15.28
CA THR A 165 3.63 -5.84 16.62
C THR A 165 2.83 -6.96 17.30
N PRO A 166 2.76 -6.99 18.64
CA PRO A 166 3.40 -6.07 19.60
C PRO A 166 4.92 -6.29 19.73
N GLN A 167 5.66 -5.23 20.02
CA GLN A 167 7.10 -5.26 20.31
C GLN A 167 7.42 -4.65 21.66
N LYS A 168 8.14 -5.39 22.50
CA LYS A 168 8.69 -4.85 23.75
C LYS A 168 9.88 -3.95 23.43
N ILE A 169 9.76 -2.66 23.70
CA ILE A 169 10.83 -1.67 23.48
C ILE A 169 11.81 -1.71 24.66
N ASP A 170 11.26 -1.67 25.87
CA ASP A 170 11.98 -1.84 27.12
C ASP A 170 11.07 -2.45 28.20
N ASP A 171 11.50 -2.48 29.46
CA ASP A 171 10.73 -3.06 30.55
C ASP A 171 9.43 -2.31 30.88
N LEU A 172 9.32 -1.04 30.49
CA LEU A 172 8.21 -0.16 30.81
C LEU A 172 7.33 0.14 29.59
N LEU A 173 7.84 -0.07 28.38
CA LEU A 173 7.21 0.37 27.13
C LEU A 173 7.11 -0.77 26.11
N THR A 174 5.90 -0.95 25.58
CA THR A 174 5.62 -1.86 24.48
C THR A 174 4.97 -1.08 23.35
N LEU A 175 5.51 -1.18 22.14
CA LEU A 175 4.83 -0.79 20.92
C LEU A 175 3.73 -1.82 20.66
N SER A 176 2.49 -1.44 20.91
CA SER A 176 1.35 -2.36 20.88
C SER A 176 0.71 -2.49 19.50
N GLY A 177 0.90 -1.50 18.62
CA GLY A 177 0.38 -1.52 17.27
C GLY A 177 0.30 -0.14 16.63
N TYR A 178 -0.22 -0.13 15.41
CA TYR A 178 -0.47 1.04 14.58
C TYR A 178 -1.95 1.06 14.16
N GLU A 179 -2.53 2.25 14.08
CA GLU A 179 -3.89 2.44 13.56
C GLU A 179 -3.89 3.48 12.44
N TRP A 180 -4.79 3.29 11.48
CA TRP A 180 -5.11 4.27 10.46
C TRP A 180 -6.62 4.52 10.47
N GLY A 181 -7.03 5.77 10.65
CA GLY A 181 -8.44 6.14 10.71
C GLY A 181 -8.59 7.63 11.00
N ASP A 182 -9.74 8.21 10.62
CA ASP A 182 -10.03 9.63 10.83
C ASP A 182 -8.91 10.58 10.38
N ASN A 183 -8.24 10.22 9.28
CA ASN A 183 -7.12 10.95 8.70
C ASN A 183 -5.92 11.11 9.66
N CYS A 184 -5.71 10.11 10.52
CA CYS A 184 -4.61 10.04 11.48
C CYS A 184 -3.93 8.67 11.41
N VAL A 185 -2.60 8.65 11.40
CA VAL A 185 -1.81 7.47 11.76
C VAL A 185 -1.56 7.54 13.26
N ILE A 186 -1.93 6.49 14.00
CA ILE A 186 -1.70 6.40 15.44
C ILE A 186 -0.64 5.33 15.72
N ILE A 187 0.42 5.71 16.40
CA ILE A 187 1.41 4.79 16.97
C ILE A 187 1.01 4.54 18.43
N ASN A 188 0.63 3.30 18.75
CA ASN A 188 0.15 2.95 20.07
C ASN A 188 1.26 2.34 20.91
N TYR A 189 1.62 3.04 21.98
CA TYR A 189 2.46 2.54 23.05
C TYR A 189 1.63 2.15 24.27
N MET A 190 1.90 0.96 24.80
CA MET A 190 1.40 0.50 26.08
C MET A 190 2.51 0.67 27.12
N LEU A 191 2.20 1.27 28.28
CA LEU A 191 3.13 1.28 29.41
C LEU A 191 2.74 0.24 30.48
N GLU A 192 3.74 -0.49 30.95
CA GLU A 192 3.62 -1.77 31.69
C GLU A 192 4.00 -1.66 33.18
N ASP A 193 4.41 -0.47 33.66
CA ASP A 193 4.87 -0.26 35.04
C ASP A 193 3.72 -0.25 36.07
N GLN A 194 4.04 -0.21 37.36
CA GLN A 194 3.14 0.06 38.48
C GLN A 194 3.07 1.56 38.83
N ASP A 195 4.11 2.35 38.50
CA ASP A 195 4.17 3.81 38.73
C ASP A 195 3.54 4.67 37.60
N MET A 196 2.62 4.06 36.87
CA MET A 196 1.99 4.55 35.63
C MET A 196 1.36 5.95 35.65
N PRO A 197 0.64 6.36 36.71
CA PRO A 197 0.05 7.69 36.74
C PRO A 197 1.10 8.79 36.70
N THR A 198 2.26 8.57 37.33
CA THR A 198 3.37 9.52 37.33
C THR A 198 3.99 9.60 35.93
N LEU A 199 4.22 8.46 35.28
CA LEU A 199 4.83 8.41 33.95
C LEU A 199 3.93 9.06 32.87
N LEU A 200 2.61 8.82 32.91
CA LEU A 200 1.68 9.49 32.00
C LEU A 200 1.61 11.01 32.25
N CYS A 201 1.66 11.44 33.52
CA CYS A 201 1.77 12.86 33.86
C CYS A 201 3.07 13.46 33.32
N ASP A 202 4.20 12.78 33.49
CA ASP A 202 5.50 13.23 32.99
C ASP A 202 5.49 13.35 31.46
N ILE A 203 4.94 12.37 30.75
CA ILE A 203 4.76 12.42 29.29
C ILE A 203 3.90 13.61 28.88
N HIS A 204 2.80 13.85 29.60
CA HIS A 204 1.92 14.98 29.32
C HIS A 204 2.63 16.32 29.53
N GLU A 205 3.35 16.48 30.64
CA GLU A 205 4.12 17.68 30.97
C GLU A 205 5.26 17.96 29.98
N HIS A 206 5.81 16.91 29.34
CA HIS A 206 6.90 17.01 28.36
C HIS A 206 6.45 16.80 26.92
N SER A 207 5.14 16.85 26.64
CA SER A 207 4.55 16.54 25.32
C SER A 207 5.13 17.37 24.17
N GLU A 208 5.40 18.66 24.39
CA GLU A 208 6.01 19.54 23.38
C GLU A 208 7.46 19.15 23.03
N MET A 209 8.23 18.67 24.02
CA MET A 209 9.58 18.19 23.78
C MET A 209 9.55 16.89 22.96
N ILE A 210 8.70 15.94 23.37
CA ILE A 210 8.52 14.67 22.66
C ILE A 210 8.01 14.92 21.23
N LYS A 211 7.09 15.87 21.05
CA LYS A 211 6.61 16.33 19.74
C LYS A 211 7.77 16.84 18.89
N SER A 212 8.57 17.77 19.41
CA SER A 212 9.72 18.34 18.69
C SER A 212 10.74 17.26 18.30
N ASP A 213 11.04 16.33 19.22
CA ASP A 213 11.95 15.22 18.95
C ASP A 213 11.39 14.31 17.86
N THR A 214 10.10 13.99 17.92
CA THR A 214 9.39 13.20 16.90
C THR A 214 9.48 13.85 15.53
N VAL A 215 9.14 15.14 15.42
CA VAL A 215 9.24 15.88 14.15
C VAL A 215 10.66 15.78 13.60
N SER A 216 11.68 16.01 14.43
CA SER A 216 13.07 15.96 13.99
C SER A 216 13.54 14.58 13.50
N GLN A 217 12.96 13.49 14.02
CA GLN A 217 13.29 12.13 13.60
C GLN A 217 12.65 11.76 12.26
N ILE A 218 11.44 12.28 12.00
CA ILE A 218 10.66 11.98 10.80
C ILE A 218 11.00 12.94 9.66
N GLU A 219 11.62 14.09 9.93
CA GLU A 219 12.02 15.09 8.92
C GLU A 219 12.91 14.52 7.78
N ALA A 220 13.59 13.40 8.01
CA ALA A 220 14.45 12.73 7.03
C ALA A 220 13.83 11.47 6.40
N ASP A 221 12.57 11.13 6.74
CA ASP A 221 11.94 9.86 6.40
C ASP A 221 10.81 10.03 5.37
N ASP A 222 10.61 9.01 4.53
CA ASP A 222 9.56 8.96 3.51
C ASP A 222 8.16 9.10 4.13
N LEU A 223 8.02 8.72 5.40
CA LEU A 223 6.78 8.85 6.17
C LEU A 223 6.27 10.30 6.24
N LYS A 224 7.16 11.31 6.35
CA LYS A 224 6.76 12.73 6.36
C LYS A 224 6.07 13.10 5.05
N GLU A 225 6.68 12.76 3.92
CA GLU A 225 6.15 13.11 2.60
C GLU A 225 4.77 12.46 2.39
N ILE A 226 4.61 11.22 2.83
CA ILE A 226 3.35 10.47 2.71
C ILE A 226 2.26 11.08 3.60
N LEU A 227 2.57 11.39 4.87
CA LEU A 227 1.63 12.04 5.79
C LEU A 227 1.17 13.39 5.26
N MET A 228 2.10 14.23 4.78
CA MET A 228 1.78 15.53 4.19
C MET A 228 0.92 15.39 2.92
N ALA A 229 1.24 14.44 2.04
CA ALA A 229 0.52 14.23 0.79
C ALA A 229 -0.88 13.62 0.98
N ALA A 230 -1.05 12.80 2.02
CA ALA A 230 -2.36 12.34 2.48
C ALA A 230 -3.15 13.45 3.19
N GLY A 231 -2.45 14.44 3.76
CA GLY A 231 -3.02 15.47 4.62
C GLY A 231 -3.32 14.94 6.03
N ALA A 232 -2.58 13.95 6.48
CA ALA A 232 -2.85 13.17 7.68
C ALA A 232 -2.01 13.58 8.88
N ASN A 233 -2.60 13.52 10.07
CA ASN A 233 -1.87 13.71 11.32
C ASN A 233 -1.11 12.45 11.72
N LEU A 234 -0.03 12.63 12.48
CA LEU A 234 0.59 11.57 13.25
C LEU A 234 0.20 11.73 14.73
N VAL A 235 -0.24 10.65 15.36
CA VAL A 235 -0.57 10.61 16.78
C VAL A 235 0.34 9.60 17.46
N ILE A 236 1.07 10.02 18.49
CA ILE A 236 1.77 9.12 19.40
C ILE A 236 0.90 8.98 20.64
N ARG A 237 0.34 7.79 20.83
CA ARG A 237 -0.54 7.49 21.95
C ARG A 237 0.18 6.63 22.97
N TYR A 238 0.33 7.15 24.17
CA TYR A 238 0.76 6.37 25.34
C TYR A 238 -0.47 5.99 26.14
N ARG A 239 -0.68 4.69 26.35
CA ARG A 239 -1.82 4.16 27.12
C ARG A 239 -1.32 3.36 28.32
N SER A 240 -1.99 3.54 29.45
CA SER A 240 -1.74 2.75 30.65
C SER A 240 -2.38 1.36 30.57
N ALA A 241 -1.59 0.31 30.74
CA ALA A 241 -2.10 -1.06 30.81
C ALA A 241 -3.01 -1.28 32.03
N LEU A 242 -2.79 -0.52 33.12
CA LEU A 242 -3.51 -0.67 34.39
C LEU A 242 -4.84 0.10 34.43
N THR A 243 -4.83 1.35 33.97
CA THR A 243 -5.99 2.26 34.11
C THR A 243 -6.75 2.46 32.80
N GLY A 244 -6.11 2.21 31.65
CA GLY A 244 -6.66 2.47 30.32
C GLY A 244 -6.58 3.95 29.89
N ASP A 245 -6.15 4.85 30.79
CA ASP A 245 -5.92 6.26 30.50
C ASP A 245 -4.85 6.43 29.43
N SER A 246 -4.95 7.51 28.66
CA SER A 246 -4.00 7.80 27.59
C SER A 246 -3.55 9.26 27.54
N CYS A 247 -2.34 9.46 27.04
CA CYS A 247 -1.82 10.74 26.61
C CYS A 247 -1.51 10.66 25.11
N ASP A 248 -2.14 11.55 24.35
CA ASP A 248 -1.97 11.63 22.89
C ASP A 248 -1.14 12.87 22.56
N ILE A 249 -0.07 12.68 21.79
CA ILE A 249 0.75 13.74 21.23
C ILE A 249 0.46 13.79 19.73
N VAL A 250 -0.10 14.88 19.26
CA VAL A 250 -0.55 15.04 17.87
C VAL A 250 0.41 15.94 17.11
N VAL A 251 0.92 15.46 15.99
CA VAL A 251 1.71 16.20 14.99
C VAL A 251 0.85 16.36 13.74
N SER A 252 0.57 17.60 13.38
CA SER A 252 -0.23 17.99 12.22
C SER A 252 0.65 18.13 10.97
N PRO A 253 0.11 17.99 9.75
CA PRO A 253 0.86 18.15 8.51
C PRO A 253 1.68 19.43 8.38
N ASP A 254 1.23 20.53 8.98
CA ASP A 254 1.86 21.85 8.98
C ASP A 254 2.97 22.01 10.04
N GLU A 255 3.10 21.04 10.94
CA GLU A 255 4.15 20.98 11.97
C GLU A 255 5.39 20.19 11.50
N PHE A 256 5.35 19.57 10.30
CA PHE A 256 6.49 18.90 9.67
C PHE A 256 7.36 19.84 8.84
#